data_AF-V8QNJ5-F1
#
_entry.id   AF-V8QNJ5-F1
#
_cell.length_a   1.000
_cell.length_b   1.000
_cell.length_c   1.000
_cell.angle_alpha   90.00
_cell.angle_beta   90.00
_cell.angle_gamma   90.00
#
_symmetry.space_group_name_H-M   'P 1'
#
loop_
_entity.id
_entity.type
_entity.pdbx_description
1 polymer ?
#
loop_
_entity_poly.entity_id
_entity_poly.type
_entity_poly.pdbx_seq_one_letter_code
_entity_poly.pdbx_strand_id
1 'polypeptide(L)'
;MPTRTDELVNDVFSLTKIKLSPDDPLLAVILLQEEKFKETLQQQNADRIEQDKAFLTQLDARQVKIDAMYSELIQYRERVVAELLAKNQQIAIHTENRVQRKVSGSLTRLKRQIALFLVLAVLLALYLSWVFLQIRGWQ
;
A
#
# COMPACT_ATOMS: atom_id res chain seq x y z
N MET A 1 17.80 -15.12 -66.92
CA MET A 1 17.75 -14.78 -65.47
C MET A 1 18.89 -15.53 -64.83
N PRO A 2 19.80 -14.88 -64.09
CA PRO A 2 20.90 -15.58 -63.42
C PRO A 2 20.32 -16.60 -62.45
N THR A 3 20.90 -17.80 -62.43
CA THR A 3 20.50 -18.86 -61.50
C THR A 3 21.15 -18.62 -60.14
N ARG A 4 20.54 -19.10 -59.04
CA ARG A 4 21.10 -18.95 -57.68
C ARG A 4 22.54 -19.47 -57.56
N THR A 5 22.87 -20.49 -58.35
CA THR A 5 24.22 -21.02 -58.53
C THR A 5 25.18 -20.02 -59.16
N ASP A 6 24.74 -19.22 -60.14
CA ASP A 6 25.58 -18.17 -60.76
C ASP A 6 25.87 -17.03 -59.79
N GLU A 7 24.89 -16.66 -58.96
CA GLU A 7 25.04 -15.64 -57.91
C GLU A 7 26.05 -16.10 -56.85
N LEU A 8 25.94 -17.36 -56.39
CA LEU A 8 26.86 -17.95 -55.42
C LEU A 8 28.30 -18.10 -55.95
N VAL A 9 28.47 -18.51 -57.22
CA VAL A 9 29.79 -18.58 -57.84
C VAL A 9 30.44 -17.19 -57.87
N ASN A 10 29.66 -16.16 -58.20
CA ASN A 10 30.15 -14.79 -58.22
C ASN A 10 30.47 -14.26 -56.80
N ASP A 11 29.62 -14.55 -55.82
CA ASP A 11 29.82 -14.13 -54.42
C ASP A 11 31.06 -14.79 -53.80
N VAL A 12 31.23 -16.11 -53.99
CA VAL A 12 32.42 -16.82 -53.51
C VAL A 12 33.67 -16.32 -54.22
N PHE A 13 33.62 -16.07 -55.53
CA PHE A 13 34.75 -15.47 -56.25
C PHE A 13 35.06 -14.04 -55.75
N SER A 14 34.04 -13.24 -55.43
CA SER A 14 34.23 -11.89 -54.93
C SER A 14 34.97 -11.86 -53.58
N LEU A 15 34.60 -12.78 -52.68
CA LEU A 15 35.08 -12.89 -51.30
C LEU A 15 36.41 -13.65 -51.18
N THR A 16 36.58 -14.74 -51.92
CA THR A 16 37.71 -15.67 -51.77
C THR A 16 38.69 -15.61 -52.93
N LYS A 17 38.32 -14.97 -54.05
CA LYS A 17 39.05 -14.98 -55.34
C LYS A 17 39.23 -16.37 -55.95
N ILE A 18 38.55 -17.39 -55.42
CA ILE A 18 38.56 -18.76 -55.95
C ILE A 18 37.45 -18.88 -56.99
N LYS A 19 37.80 -19.37 -58.18
CA LYS A 19 36.87 -19.54 -59.29
C LYS A 19 36.21 -20.91 -59.20
N LEU A 20 34.98 -20.98 -58.70
CA LEU A 20 34.18 -22.20 -58.72
C LEU A 20 33.51 -22.40 -60.07
N SER A 21 33.36 -23.67 -60.46
CA SER A 21 32.56 -24.09 -61.61
C SER A 21 31.16 -24.51 -61.14
N PRO A 22 30.10 -24.36 -61.94
CA PRO A 22 28.75 -24.80 -61.60
C PRO A 22 28.63 -26.30 -61.27
N ASP A 23 29.52 -27.14 -61.83
CA ASP A 23 29.57 -28.58 -61.60
C ASP A 23 30.44 -28.99 -60.40
N ASP A 24 30.97 -28.01 -59.65
CA ASP A 24 31.86 -28.27 -58.51
C ASP A 24 31.05 -28.77 -57.29
N PRO A 25 31.37 -29.94 -56.71
CA PRO A 25 30.70 -30.44 -55.51
C PRO A 25 30.76 -29.47 -54.32
N LEU A 26 31.74 -28.56 -54.30
CA LEU A 26 31.81 -27.50 -53.28
C LEU A 26 30.61 -26.55 -53.32
N LEU A 27 30.08 -26.26 -54.52
CA LEU A 27 28.91 -25.38 -54.68
C LEU A 27 27.65 -26.03 -54.07
N ALA A 28 27.50 -27.35 -54.24
CA ALA A 28 26.41 -28.11 -53.63
C ALA A 28 26.48 -28.11 -52.09
N VAL A 29 27.70 -28.19 -51.52
CA VAL A 29 27.90 -28.11 -50.07
C VAL A 29 27.57 -26.71 -49.53
N ILE A 30 27.98 -25.65 -50.23
CA ILE A 30 27.67 -24.27 -49.83
C ILE A 30 26.17 -24.01 -49.85
N LEU A 31 25.47 -24.46 -50.89
CA LEU A 31 24.01 -24.39 -50.99
C LEU A 31 23.31 -25.12 -49.83
N LEU A 32 23.77 -26.32 -49.51
CA LEU A 32 23.21 -27.12 -48.41
C LEU A 32 23.43 -26.42 -47.05
N GLN A 33 24.62 -25.82 -46.85
CA GLN A 33 24.89 -25.05 -45.64
C GLN A 33 24.03 -23.79 -45.53
N GLU A 34 23.82 -23.07 -46.63
CA GLU A 34 22.96 -21.89 -46.66
C GLU A 34 21.52 -22.24 -46.29
N GLU A 35 20.99 -23.33 -46.86
CA GLU A 35 19.64 -23.79 -46.60
C GLU A 35 19.48 -24.25 -45.13
N LYS A 36 20.47 -24.96 -44.59
CA LYS A 36 20.50 -25.34 -43.16
C LYS A 36 20.60 -24.14 -42.22
N PHE A 37 21.37 -23.12 -42.59
CA PHE A 37 21.47 -21.90 -41.80
C PHE A 37 20.15 -21.13 -41.80
N LYS A 38 19.49 -21.04 -42.95
CA LYS A 38 18.17 -20.41 -43.09
C LYS A 38 17.10 -21.12 -42.27
N GLU A 39 17.08 -22.45 -42.30
CA GLU A 39 16.17 -23.28 -41.50
C GLU A 39 16.38 -23.05 -39.99
N THR A 40 17.64 -23.02 -39.55
CA THR A 40 17.99 -22.78 -38.14
C THR A 40 17.57 -21.37 -37.68
N LEU A 41 17.80 -20.35 -38.51
CA LEU A 41 17.37 -18.98 -38.20
C LEU A 41 15.84 -18.85 -38.14
N GLN A 42 15.12 -19.55 -39.02
CA GLN A 42 13.65 -19.57 -38.99
C GLN A 42 13.11 -20.21 -37.71
N GLN A 43 13.69 -21.33 -37.28
CA GLN A 43 13.34 -21.98 -36.01
C GLN A 43 13.64 -21.07 -34.81
N GLN A 44 14.83 -20.45 -34.75
CA GLN A 44 15.17 -19.53 -33.66
C GLN A 44 14.23 -18.31 -33.58
N ASN A 45 13.80 -17.77 -34.73
CA ASN A 45 12.85 -16.66 -34.75
C ASN A 45 11.45 -17.11 -34.28
N ALA A 46 11.02 -18.31 -34.66
CA ALA A 46 9.75 -18.87 -34.18
C ALA A 46 9.76 -19.07 -32.65
N ASP A 47 10.83 -19.68 -32.12
CA ASP A 47 10.99 -19.91 -30.69
C ASP A 47 11.04 -18.60 -29.89
N ARG A 48 11.69 -17.56 -30.43
CA ARG A 48 11.70 -16.22 -29.81
C ARG A 48 10.33 -15.58 -29.78
N ILE A 49 9.56 -15.64 -30.87
CA ILE A 49 8.20 -15.08 -30.93
C ILE A 49 7.29 -15.77 -29.90
N GLU A 50 7.43 -17.08 -29.74
CA GLU A 50 6.65 -17.84 -28.76
C GLU A 50 7.04 -17.49 -27.31
N GLN A 51 8.34 -17.34 -27.02
CA GLN A 51 8.80 -16.89 -25.71
C GLN A 51 8.36 -15.45 -25.39
N ASP A 52 8.44 -14.54 -26.34
CA ASP A 52 7.99 -13.16 -26.17
C ASP A 52 6.48 -13.10 -25.90
N LYS A 53 5.68 -13.90 -26.62
CA LYS A 53 4.23 -13.99 -26.40
C LYS A 53 3.89 -14.57 -25.03
N ALA A 54 4.61 -15.60 -24.58
CA ALA A 54 4.44 -16.18 -23.26
C ALA A 54 4.80 -15.17 -22.15
N PHE A 55 5.89 -14.41 -22.35
CA PHE A 55 6.31 -13.35 -21.44
C PHE A 55 5.28 -12.22 -21.33
N LEU A 56 4.75 -11.74 -22.46
CA LEU A 56 3.71 -10.72 -22.48
C LEU A 56 2.43 -11.19 -21.78
N THR A 57 2.05 -12.45 -21.98
CA THR A 57 0.88 -13.04 -21.29
C THR A 57 1.09 -13.10 -19.78
N GLN A 58 2.30 -13.43 -19.32
CA GLN A 58 2.63 -13.42 -17.90
C GLN A 58 2.63 -12.01 -17.30
N LEU A 59 3.09 -11.00 -18.05
CA LEU A 59 3.05 -9.60 -17.62
C LEU A 59 1.60 -9.12 -17.46
N ASP A 60 0.74 -9.41 -18.42
CA ASP A 60 -0.68 -9.03 -18.38
C ASP A 60 -1.38 -9.66 -17.16
N ALA A 61 -1.15 -10.96 -16.94
CA ALA A 61 -1.67 -11.66 -15.75
C ALA A 61 -1.15 -11.07 -14.43
N ARG A 62 0.13 -10.65 -14.38
CA ARG A 62 0.69 -9.96 -13.20
C ARG A 62 0.08 -8.59 -13.00
N GLN A 63 -0.18 -7.84 -14.06
CA GLN A 63 -0.79 -6.52 -14.00
C GLN A 63 -2.21 -6.59 -13.44
N VAL A 64 -3.03 -7.51 -13.94
CA VAL A 64 -4.38 -7.77 -13.41
C VAL A 64 -4.33 -8.12 -11.92
N LYS A 65 -3.34 -8.90 -11.48
CA LYS A 65 -3.17 -9.26 -10.07
C LYS A 65 -2.78 -8.05 -9.21
N ILE A 66 -1.91 -7.18 -9.70
CA ILE A 66 -1.51 -5.94 -9.01
C ILE A 66 -2.71 -5.01 -8.85
N ASP A 67 -3.51 -4.84 -9.90
CA ASP A 67 -4.70 -3.98 -9.85
C ASP A 67 -5.75 -4.52 -8.87
N ALA A 68 -5.94 -5.85 -8.83
CA ALA A 68 -6.80 -6.50 -7.84
C ALA A 68 -6.30 -6.26 -6.40
N MET A 69 -5.00 -6.43 -6.16
CA MET A 69 -4.39 -6.15 -4.85
C MET A 69 -4.51 -4.67 -4.46
N TYR A 70 -4.39 -3.76 -5.41
CA TYR A 70 -4.55 -2.33 -5.17
C TYR A 70 -5.99 -1.99 -4.77
N SER A 71 -6.99 -2.59 -5.44
CA SER A 71 -8.40 -2.45 -5.07
C SER A 71 -8.68 -2.98 -3.66
N GLU A 72 -8.16 -4.14 -3.31
CA GLU A 72 -8.30 -4.70 -1.95
C GLU A 72 -7.67 -3.79 -0.89
N LEU A 73 -6.50 -3.20 -1.19
CA LEU A 73 -5.80 -2.30 -0.27
C LEU A 73 -6.60 -1.01 -0.03
N ILE A 74 -7.25 -0.46 -1.05
CA ILE A 74 -8.13 0.70 -0.90
C ILE A 74 -9.31 0.37 0.01
N GLN A 75 -10.00 -0.74 -0.23
CA GLN A 75 -11.13 -1.17 0.60
C GLN A 75 -10.70 -1.43 2.06
N TYR A 76 -9.54 -2.05 2.25
CA TYR A 76 -8.99 -2.27 3.58
C TYR A 76 -8.66 -0.95 4.29
N ARG A 77 -8.06 0.01 3.58
CA ARG A 77 -7.78 1.36 4.11
C ARG A 77 -9.07 2.05 4.56
N GLU A 78 -10.13 2.03 3.75
CA GLU A 78 -11.41 2.64 4.11
C GLU A 78 -12.02 2.00 5.36
N ARG A 79 -12.00 0.66 5.44
CA ARG A 79 -12.50 -0.06 6.63
C ARG A 79 -11.70 0.29 7.88
N VAL A 80 -10.37 0.30 7.81
CA VAL A 80 -9.51 0.65 8.95
C VAL A 80 -9.74 2.10 9.39
N VAL A 81 -9.86 3.04 8.45
CA VAL A 81 -10.15 4.44 8.78
C VAL A 81 -11.52 4.58 9.46
N ALA A 82 -12.55 3.89 8.97
CA ALA A 82 -13.88 3.89 9.58
C ALA A 82 -13.86 3.28 11.00
N GLU A 83 -13.17 2.16 11.20
CA GLU A 83 -13.01 1.53 12.51
C GLU A 83 -12.25 2.42 13.50
N LEU A 84 -11.19 3.10 13.05
CA LEU A 84 -10.42 4.04 13.87
C LEU A 84 -11.26 5.26 14.27
N LEU A 85 -12.06 5.81 13.35
CA LEU A 85 -12.98 6.92 13.65
C LEU A 85 -14.04 6.49 14.66
N ALA A 86 -14.66 5.32 14.47
CA ALA A 86 -15.66 4.79 15.39
C ALA A 86 -15.08 4.54 16.79
N LYS A 87 -13.87 3.95 16.88
CA LYS A 87 -13.19 3.75 18.17
C LYS A 87 -12.83 5.07 18.84
N ASN A 88 -12.33 6.05 18.09
CA ASN A 88 -12.02 7.37 18.66
C ASN A 88 -13.26 8.08 19.21
N GLN A 89 -14.40 8.02 18.51
CA GLN A 89 -15.66 8.56 19.00
C GLN A 89 -16.12 7.87 20.29
N GLN A 90 -16.04 6.54 20.35
CA GLN A 90 -16.38 5.80 21.58
C GLN A 90 -15.47 6.19 22.75
N ILE A 91 -14.15 6.31 22.52
CA ILE A 91 -13.20 6.73 23.54
C ILE A 91 -13.50 8.16 24.01
N ALA A 92 -13.81 9.08 23.11
CA ALA A 92 -14.19 10.44 23.45
C ALA A 92 -15.43 10.47 24.35
N ILE A 93 -16.51 9.78 23.96
CA ILE A 93 -17.76 9.71 24.72
C ILE A 93 -17.54 9.07 26.10
N HIS A 94 -16.77 7.98 26.18
CA HIS A 94 -16.45 7.34 27.46
C HIS A 94 -15.61 8.26 28.36
N THR A 95 -14.69 9.02 27.77
CA THR A 95 -13.82 9.93 28.50
C THR A 95 -14.60 11.12 29.02
N GLU A 96 -15.44 11.75 28.19
CA GLU A 96 -16.35 12.83 28.57
C GLU A 96 -17.31 12.41 29.69
N ASN A 97 -17.98 11.26 29.54
CA ASN A 97 -18.88 10.76 30.58
C ASN A 97 -18.14 10.49 31.91
N ARG A 98 -16.91 9.96 31.85
CA ARG A 98 -16.11 9.70 33.05
C ARG A 98 -15.65 10.99 33.71
N VAL A 99 -15.25 11.99 32.92
CA VAL A 99 -14.87 13.32 33.42
C VAL A 99 -16.08 14.03 34.02
N GLN A 100 -17.21 14.06 33.32
CA GLN A 100 -18.43 14.70 33.77
C GLN A 100 -18.93 14.09 35.09
N ARG A 101 -18.92 12.75 35.23
CA ARG A 101 -19.28 12.07 36.49
C ARG A 101 -18.32 12.38 37.63
N LYS A 102 -17.01 12.44 37.36
CA LYS A 102 -16.02 12.79 38.39
C LYS A 102 -16.17 14.24 38.84
N VAL A 103 -16.35 15.16 37.90
CA VAL A 103 -16.52 16.59 38.17
C VAL A 103 -17.82 16.85 38.92
N SER A 104 -18.95 16.29 38.46
CA SER A 104 -20.24 16.47 39.13
C SER A 104 -20.27 15.86 40.54
N GLY A 105 -19.67 14.68 40.73
CA GLY A 105 -19.52 14.05 42.04
C GLY A 105 -18.66 14.88 42.99
N SER A 106 -17.53 15.42 42.50
CA SER A 106 -16.64 16.28 43.28
C SER A 106 -17.34 17.59 43.69
N LEU A 107 -17.99 18.26 42.74
CA LEU A 107 -18.72 19.50 42.98
C LEU A 107 -19.85 19.32 43.99
N THR A 108 -20.56 18.19 43.93
CA THR A 108 -21.65 17.88 44.88
C THR A 108 -21.12 17.69 46.30
N ARG A 109 -19.98 17.00 46.45
CA ARG A 109 -19.29 16.84 47.75
C ARG A 109 -18.81 18.17 48.29
N LEU A 110 -18.20 19.01 47.46
CA LEU A 110 -17.74 20.35 47.83
C LEU A 110 -18.91 21.23 48.28
N LYS A 111 -20.02 21.26 47.53
CA LYS A 111 -21.24 22.00 47.92
C LYS A 111 -21.75 21.56 49.29
N ARG A 112 -21.77 20.25 49.57
CA ARG A 112 -22.21 19.72 50.87
C ARG A 112 -21.28 20.13 52.01
N GLN A 113 -19.96 20.08 51.79
CA GLN A 113 -18.99 20.52 52.79
C GLN A 113 -19.12 22.02 53.08
N ILE A 114 -19.23 22.86 52.04
CA ILE A 114 -19.42 24.31 52.19
C ILE A 114 -20.70 24.61 52.98
N ALA A 115 -21.81 23.92 52.66
CA ALA A 115 -23.07 24.09 53.39
C ALA A 115 -22.94 23.73 54.88
N LEU A 116 -22.25 22.62 55.20
CA LEU A 116 -22.00 22.23 56.59
C LEU A 116 -21.15 23.26 57.32
N PHE A 117 -20.05 23.74 56.71
CA PHE A 117 -19.21 24.78 57.30
C PHE A 117 -19.97 26.08 57.53
N LEU A 118 -20.83 26.49 56.59
CA LEU A 118 -21.68 27.68 56.74
C LEU A 118 -22.64 27.54 57.92
N VAL A 119 -23.33 26.41 58.04
CA VAL A 119 -24.24 26.16 59.17
C VAL A 119 -23.48 26.22 60.50
N LEU A 120 -22.30 25.59 60.54
CA LEU A 120 -21.48 25.55 61.75
C LEU A 120 -20.95 26.94 62.13
N ALA A 121 -20.56 27.75 61.15
CA ALA A 121 -20.16 29.14 61.35
C ALA A 121 -21.32 30.01 61.89
N VAL A 122 -22.53 29.83 61.37
CA VAL A 122 -23.73 30.54 61.86
C VAL A 122 -24.04 30.14 63.30
N LEU A 123 -23.98 28.85 63.63
CA LEU A 123 -24.20 28.39 65.01
C LEU A 123 -23.15 28.95 65.98
N LEU A 124 -21.87 28.99 65.58
CA LEU A 124 -20.82 29.60 66.38
C LEU A 124 -21.04 31.09 66.59
N ALA A 125 -21.44 31.82 65.54
CA ALA A 125 -21.75 33.25 65.63
C ALA A 125 -22.93 33.52 66.57
N LEU A 126 -24.00 32.71 66.48
CA LEU A 126 -25.15 32.79 67.39
C LEU A 126 -24.76 32.48 68.83
N TYR A 127 -23.95 31.45 69.05
CA TYR A 127 -23.45 31.09 70.37
C TYR A 127 -22.61 32.22 70.99
N LEU A 128 -21.66 32.77 70.23
CA LEU A 128 -20.84 33.90 70.67
C LEU A 128 -21.69 35.13 70.96
N SER A 129 -22.69 35.42 70.13
CA SER A 129 -23.64 36.52 70.35
C SER A 129 -24.46 36.31 71.64
N TRP A 130 -24.89 35.08 71.91
CA TRP A 130 -25.64 34.74 73.12
C TRP A 130 -24.78 34.88 74.39
N VAL A 131 -23.54 34.37 74.36
CA VAL A 131 -22.57 34.54 75.45
C VAL A 131 -22.27 36.02 75.71
N PHE A 132 -22.09 36.81 74.65
CA PHE A 132 -21.84 38.25 74.77
C PHE A 132 -23.02 39.00 75.43
N LEU A 133 -24.26 38.66 75.05
CA LEU A 133 -25.47 39.19 75.68
C LEU A 133 -25.55 38.81 77.16
N GLN A 134 -25.19 37.58 77.52
CA GLN A 134 -25.24 37.10 78.90
C GLN A 134 -24.22 37.81 79.80
N ILE A 135 -23.00 38.06 79.29
CA ILE A 135 -21.96 38.81 80.01
C ILE A 135 -22.38 40.27 80.21
N ARG A 136 -23.02 40.89 79.22
CA ARG A 136 -23.46 42.30 79.30
C ARG A 136 -24.69 42.50 80.18
N GLY A 137 -25.57 41.50 80.32
CA GLY A 137 -26.76 41.57 81.18
C GLY A 137 -26.48 41.40 82.68
N TRP A 138 -25.23 41.18 83.08
CA TRP A 138 -24.79 41.05 84.48
C TRP A 138 -24.02 42.28 85.01
N GLN A 139 -23.96 43.38 84.24
CA GLN A 139 -23.51 44.71 84.68
C GLN A 139 -24.71 45.65 84.83
#